data_AF-A0A841D1V3-F1
#
_entry.id   AF-A0A841D1V3-F1
#
_cell.length_a   1.000
_cell.length_b   1.000
_cell.length_c   1.000
_cell.angle_alpha   90.00
_cell.angle_beta   90.00
_cell.angle_gamma   90.00
#
_symmetry.space_group_name_H-M   'P 1'
#
loop_
_entity.id
_entity.type
_entity.pdbx_description
1 polymer ?
#
loop_
_entity_poly.entity_id
_entity_poly.type
_entity_poly.pdbx_seq_one_letter_code
_entity_poly.pdbx_strand_id
1 'polypeptide(L)'
;MFRGDHPELGRALGRAVELARGLGHPRTGSEHLLLSLAAGGAVAAALAEHGAAEAALREAVRRSAPAGAGAAADRDTLAALGVDLDRLLGASGARALDRPPSREPLLPLGAAGARRRCARMSPPLGLDAQAAYEASLRLALARREREHRTEHLALALIALDPGAAWALSATGADRRAILADLAAAFPPPRRNPLLRAERRLARRIRHRDIVRRYQRTTGRTATSGPALAALIGA
;
A
#
# COMPACT_ATOMS: atom_id res chain seq x y z
N MET A 1 -8.95 -6.35 -23.18
CA MET A 1 -9.92 -6.07 -22.11
C MET A 1 -9.29 -6.40 -20.77
N PHE A 2 -9.54 -5.58 -19.74
CA PHE A 2 -9.10 -5.84 -18.37
C PHE A 2 -10.02 -6.89 -17.74
N ARG A 3 -9.45 -7.88 -17.03
CA ARG A 3 -10.15 -9.07 -16.52
C ARG A 3 -10.53 -8.98 -15.05
N GLY A 4 -10.07 -7.95 -14.34
CA GLY A 4 -10.30 -7.78 -12.90
C GLY A 4 -9.12 -8.24 -12.05
N ASP A 5 -9.42 -8.57 -10.80
CA ASP A 5 -8.45 -9.00 -9.80
C ASP A 5 -8.10 -10.48 -10.01
N HIS A 6 -6.82 -10.80 -9.96
CA HIS A 6 -6.35 -12.18 -9.97
C HIS A 6 -6.76 -12.86 -8.65
N PRO A 7 -7.16 -14.15 -8.65
CA PRO A 7 -7.61 -14.85 -7.44
C PRO A 7 -6.64 -14.80 -6.26
N GLU A 8 -5.33 -14.81 -6.53
CA GLU A 8 -4.30 -14.66 -5.49
C GLU A 8 -4.34 -13.32 -4.77
N LEU A 9 -4.73 -12.25 -5.45
CA LEU A 9 -4.87 -10.94 -4.82
C LEU A 9 -6.02 -10.94 -3.80
N GLY A 10 -7.15 -11.57 -4.15
CA GLY A 10 -8.26 -11.77 -3.22
C GLY A 10 -7.88 -12.61 -2.00
N ARG A 11 -7.08 -13.68 -2.20
CA ARG A 11 -6.51 -14.47 -1.10
C ARG A 11 -5.58 -13.65 -0.21
N ALA A 12 -4.71 -12.82 -0.79
CA ALA A 12 -3.83 -11.94 -0.02
C ALA A 12 -4.60 -10.91 0.81
N LEU A 13 -5.70 -10.35 0.28
CA LEU A 13 -6.59 -9.48 1.06
C LEU A 13 -7.27 -10.22 2.21
N GLY A 14 -7.81 -11.43 1.97
CA GLY A 14 -8.42 -12.26 3.01
C GLY A 14 -7.44 -12.56 4.14
N ARG A 15 -6.22 -12.99 3.80
CA ARG A 15 -5.14 -13.21 4.76
C ARG A 15 -4.78 -11.96 5.55
N ALA A 16 -4.74 -10.79 4.93
CA ALA A 16 -4.45 -9.54 5.65
C ALA A 16 -5.52 -9.23 6.72
N VAL A 17 -6.79 -9.46 6.41
CA VAL A 17 -7.90 -9.29 7.36
C VAL A 17 -7.80 -10.30 8.50
N GLU A 18 -7.48 -11.56 8.19
CA GLU A 18 -7.25 -12.60 9.20
C GLU A 18 -6.06 -12.30 10.11
N LEU A 19 -4.96 -11.79 9.55
CA LEU A 19 -3.79 -11.36 10.31
C LEU A 19 -4.13 -10.22 11.27
N ALA A 20 -4.84 -9.19 10.80
CA ALA A 20 -5.27 -8.08 11.65
C ALA A 20 -6.17 -8.57 12.79
N ARG A 21 -7.12 -9.46 12.48
CA ARG A 21 -7.99 -10.07 13.49
C ARG A 21 -7.21 -10.91 14.50
N GLY A 22 -6.31 -11.77 14.04
CA GLY A 22 -5.50 -12.65 14.88
C GLY A 22 -4.52 -11.90 15.79
N LEU A 23 -4.08 -10.71 15.37
CA LEU A 23 -3.24 -9.82 16.18
C LEU A 23 -4.06 -8.87 17.08
N GLY A 24 -5.40 -8.91 17.02
CA GLY A 24 -6.26 -8.02 17.80
C GLY A 24 -6.21 -6.55 17.34
N HIS A 25 -5.74 -6.28 16.13
CA HIS A 25 -5.64 -4.93 15.61
C HIS A 25 -7.03 -4.42 15.17
N PRO A 26 -7.39 -3.16 15.50
CA PRO A 26 -8.73 -2.64 15.27
C PRO A 26 -9.06 -2.42 13.78
N ARG A 27 -8.05 -2.46 12.90
CA ARG A 27 -8.14 -2.26 11.46
C ARG A 27 -7.12 -3.10 10.71
N THR A 28 -7.46 -3.42 9.46
CA THR A 28 -6.51 -3.99 8.50
C THR A 28 -5.75 -2.84 7.82
N GLY A 29 -4.52 -2.56 8.27
CA GLY A 29 -3.62 -1.55 7.70
C GLY A 29 -2.73 -2.06 6.56
N SER A 30 -1.91 -1.15 6.01
CA SER A 30 -0.96 -1.45 4.92
C SER A 30 0.09 -2.48 5.33
N GLU A 31 0.49 -2.49 6.59
CA GLU A 31 1.40 -3.47 7.18
C GLU A 31 0.84 -4.90 7.17
N HIS A 32 -0.48 -5.05 7.28
CA HIS A 32 -1.14 -6.37 7.17
C HIS A 32 -1.20 -6.85 5.73
N LEU A 33 -1.38 -5.93 4.77
CA LEU A 33 -1.28 -6.25 3.34
C LEU A 33 0.15 -6.67 2.98
N LEU A 34 1.16 -5.95 3.48
CA LEU A 34 2.56 -6.31 3.25
C LEU A 34 2.88 -7.67 3.86
N LEU A 35 2.45 -7.93 5.10
CA LEU A 35 2.65 -9.22 5.76
C LEU A 35 1.94 -10.36 5.01
N SER A 36 0.73 -10.14 4.48
CA SER A 36 0.01 -11.19 3.73
C SER A 36 0.65 -11.55 2.39
N LEU A 37 1.42 -10.62 1.81
CA LEU A 37 2.24 -10.83 0.61
C LEU A 37 3.54 -11.58 0.92
N ALA A 38 4.06 -11.47 2.14
CA ALA A 38 5.24 -12.21 2.59
C ALA A 38 4.96 -13.69 2.90
N ALA A 39 3.69 -14.08 2.97
CA ALA A 39 3.27 -15.46 3.28
C ALA A 39 3.43 -16.45 2.11
N GLY A 40 3.74 -15.99 0.90
CA GLY A 40 4.03 -16.89 -0.22
C GLY A 40 4.02 -16.26 -1.61
N GLY A 41 4.54 -17.01 -2.58
CA GLY A 41 4.66 -16.61 -3.98
C GLY A 41 5.90 -15.77 -4.26
N ALA A 42 6.00 -15.26 -5.49
CA ALA A 42 7.22 -14.60 -5.97
C ALA A 42 7.50 -13.26 -5.26
N VAL A 43 6.47 -12.57 -4.75
CA VAL A 43 6.65 -11.37 -3.91
C VAL A 43 7.30 -11.73 -2.57
N ALA A 44 6.90 -12.86 -1.95
CA ALA A 44 7.47 -13.30 -0.68
C ALA A 44 8.96 -13.63 -0.81
N ALA A 45 9.36 -14.29 -1.91
CA ALA A 45 10.77 -14.58 -2.20
C ALA A 45 11.60 -13.28 -2.28
N ALA A 46 11.15 -12.31 -3.06
CA ALA A 46 11.82 -11.01 -3.19
C ALA A 46 11.85 -10.22 -1.88
N LEU A 47 10.84 -10.33 -1.01
CA LEU A 47 10.88 -9.70 0.32
C LEU A 47 11.89 -10.41 1.24
N ALA A 48 11.92 -11.74 1.23
CA ALA A 48 12.80 -12.55 2.07
C ALA A 48 14.28 -12.37 1.72
N GLU A 49 14.62 -12.25 0.43
CA GLU A 49 15.98 -11.98 -0.05
C GLU A 49 16.58 -10.70 0.53
N HIS A 50 15.74 -9.74 0.93
CA HIS A 50 16.13 -8.46 1.52
C HIS A 50 15.89 -8.39 3.04
N GLY A 51 15.70 -9.53 3.70
CA GLY A 51 15.50 -9.60 5.15
C GLY A 51 14.08 -9.22 5.63
N ALA A 52 13.16 -8.94 4.72
CA ALA A 52 11.75 -8.68 5.03
C ALA A 52 10.89 -9.96 4.96
N ALA A 53 11.40 -11.07 5.50
CA ALA A 53 10.67 -12.33 5.57
C ALA A 53 9.43 -12.23 6.48
N GLU A 54 8.47 -13.16 6.31
CA GLU A 54 7.18 -13.14 7.02
C GLU A 54 7.34 -12.99 8.55
N ALA A 55 8.30 -13.70 9.16
CA ALA A 55 8.53 -13.64 10.60
C ALA A 55 9.00 -12.25 11.06
N ALA A 56 9.92 -11.63 10.33
CA ALA A 56 10.43 -10.29 10.64
C ALA A 56 9.36 -9.22 10.47
N LEU A 57 8.58 -9.32 9.38
CA LEU A 57 7.44 -8.43 9.14
C LEU A 57 6.35 -8.61 10.20
N ARG A 58 6.08 -9.84 10.64
CA ARG A 58 5.10 -10.10 11.71
C ARG A 58 5.51 -9.39 13.01
N GLU A 59 6.80 -9.39 13.32
CA GLU A 59 7.30 -8.68 14.51
C GLU A 59 7.25 -7.15 14.35
N ALA A 60 7.55 -6.63 13.16
CA ALA A 60 7.31 -5.21 12.86
C ALA A 60 5.83 -4.82 13.02
N VAL A 61 4.91 -5.64 12.51
CA VAL A 61 3.47 -5.42 12.64
C VAL A 61 3.04 -5.41 14.10
N ARG A 62 3.51 -6.36 14.93
CA ARG A 62 3.21 -6.37 16.38
C ARG A 62 3.68 -5.10 17.08
N ARG A 63 4.89 -4.61 16.77
CA ARG A 63 5.43 -3.37 17.34
C ARG A 63 4.64 -2.11 16.96
N SER A 64 3.90 -2.16 15.84
CA SER A 64 3.07 -1.04 15.41
C SER A 64 1.75 -0.90 16.18
N ALA A 65 1.40 -1.89 17.01
CA ALA A 65 0.21 -1.85 17.84
C ALA A 65 0.26 -0.72 18.88
N PRO A 66 -0.91 -0.20 19.33
CA PRO A 66 -2.25 -0.49 18.84
C PRO A 66 -2.67 0.36 17.62
N ALA A 67 -1.88 1.37 17.26
CA ALA A 67 -2.28 2.40 16.29
C ALA A 67 -2.02 2.02 14.82
N GLY A 68 -1.17 1.02 14.58
CA GLY A 68 -0.77 0.55 13.26
C GLY A 68 0.46 1.27 12.70
N ALA A 69 1.05 0.71 11.65
CA ALA A 69 2.34 1.18 11.12
C ALA A 69 2.26 2.58 10.49
N GLY A 70 1.10 2.97 9.95
CA GLY A 70 0.89 4.33 9.45
C GLY A 70 1.00 5.38 10.56
N ALA A 71 0.42 5.12 11.74
CA ALA A 71 0.55 6.00 12.89
C ALA A 71 1.96 6.00 13.47
N ALA A 72 2.65 4.85 13.45
CA ALA A 72 4.05 4.78 13.85
C ALA A 72 4.95 5.63 12.91
N ALA A 73 4.71 5.57 11.59
CA ALA A 73 5.40 6.42 10.63
C ALA A 73 5.14 7.92 10.85
N ASP A 74 3.89 8.29 11.17
CA ASP A 74 3.53 9.67 11.49
C ASP A 74 4.23 10.13 12.79
N ARG A 75 4.27 9.27 13.81
CA ARG A 75 4.97 9.53 15.08
C ARG A 75 6.45 9.82 14.84
N ASP A 76 7.14 8.96 14.09
CA ASP A 76 8.58 9.12 13.81
C ASP A 76 8.85 10.43 13.02
N THR A 77 7.97 10.76 12.08
CA THR A 77 8.07 12.00 11.28
C THR A 77 7.88 13.24 12.16
N LEU A 78 6.90 13.23 13.06
CA LEU A 78 6.61 14.35 13.96
C LEU A 78 7.66 14.50 15.06
N ALA A 79 8.21 13.39 15.56
CA ALA A 79 9.29 13.40 16.54
C ALA A 79 10.53 14.12 16.02
N ALA A 80 10.86 13.97 14.73
CA ALA A 80 11.95 14.70 14.08
C ALA A 80 11.74 16.23 14.06
N LEU A 81 10.50 16.70 14.19
CA LEU A 81 10.14 18.10 14.32
C LEU A 81 10.00 18.56 15.78
N GLY A 82 10.35 17.70 16.75
CA GLY A 82 10.17 17.95 18.18
C GLY A 82 8.71 17.86 18.65
N VAL A 83 7.83 17.26 17.85
CA VAL A 83 6.41 17.10 18.18
C VAL A 83 6.18 15.70 18.76
N ASP A 84 5.79 15.65 20.03
CA ASP A 84 5.38 14.41 20.69
C ASP A 84 3.90 14.10 20.37
N LEU A 85 3.69 13.17 19.44
CA LEU A 85 2.36 12.76 19.01
C LEU A 85 1.56 12.07 20.14
N ASP A 86 2.22 11.33 21.02
CA ASP A 86 1.53 10.64 22.12
C ASP A 86 1.03 11.65 23.15
N ARG A 87 1.83 12.70 23.42
CA ARG A 87 1.40 13.84 24.24
C ARG A 87 0.25 14.62 23.61
N LEU A 88 0.26 14.82 22.28
CA LEU A 88 -0.82 15.51 21.56
C LEU A 88 -2.13 14.70 21.55
N LEU A 89 -2.05 13.38 21.41
CA LEU A 89 -3.23 12.52 21.37
C LEU A 89 -3.83 12.28 22.76
N GLY A 90 -3.06 12.50 23.83
CA GLY A 90 -3.53 12.53 25.21
C GLY A 90 -4.54 11.42 25.54
N ALA A 91 -5.68 11.78 26.15
CA ALA A 91 -6.78 10.86 26.46
C ALA A 91 -7.66 10.49 25.25
N SER A 92 -7.52 11.18 24.11
CA SER A 92 -8.32 10.90 22.90
C SER A 92 -7.83 9.65 22.15
N GLY A 93 -6.58 9.23 22.41
CA GLY A 93 -5.98 7.99 21.93
C GLY A 93 -5.88 7.88 20.40
N ALA A 94 -5.47 6.72 19.90
CA ALA A 94 -5.35 6.45 18.46
C ALA A 94 -6.68 6.64 17.68
N ARG A 95 -7.83 6.64 18.37
CA ARG A 95 -9.14 6.96 17.78
C ARG A 95 -9.25 8.40 17.29
N ALA A 96 -8.48 9.34 17.83
CA ALA A 96 -8.45 10.71 17.32
C ALA A 96 -7.81 10.82 15.93
N LEU A 97 -6.90 9.90 15.58
CA LEU A 97 -6.34 9.78 14.24
C LEU A 97 -7.33 9.19 13.23
N ASP A 98 -8.44 8.60 13.70
CA ASP A 98 -9.49 8.02 12.87
C ASP A 98 -10.52 9.05 12.42
N ARG A 99 -10.06 10.18 11.87
CA ARG A 99 -10.98 11.07 11.20
C ARG A 99 -11.40 10.41 9.89
N PRO A 100 -12.71 10.21 9.63
CA PRO A 100 -13.15 9.80 8.30
C PRO A 100 -12.66 10.87 7.30
N PRO A 101 -12.14 10.48 6.13
CA PRO A 101 -11.62 11.43 5.17
C PRO A 101 -12.74 12.37 4.75
N SER A 102 -12.40 13.64 4.49
CA SER A 102 -13.34 14.62 3.94
C SER A 102 -14.05 14.03 2.73
N ARG A 103 -15.39 14.09 2.72
CA ARG A 103 -16.25 13.55 1.65
C ARG A 103 -15.65 13.90 0.29
N GLU A 104 -15.33 12.87 -0.50
CA GLU A 104 -15.00 13.09 -1.92
C GLU A 104 -16.22 13.68 -2.64
N PRO A 105 -16.01 14.55 -3.64
CA PRO A 105 -17.11 15.01 -4.48
C PRO A 105 -17.84 13.81 -5.08
N LEU A 106 -19.16 13.80 -4.85
CA LEU A 106 -20.10 12.75 -5.22
C LEU A 106 -20.19 12.64 -6.74
N LEU A 107 -19.28 11.88 -7.36
CA LEU A 107 -19.59 11.22 -8.62
C LEU A 107 -20.26 9.88 -8.29
N PRO A 108 -21.43 9.56 -8.88
CA PRO A 108 -22.33 8.50 -8.42
C PRO A 108 -21.85 7.06 -8.70
N LEU A 109 -20.58 6.84 -9.07
CA LEU A 109 -20.10 5.53 -9.52
C LEU A 109 -19.02 4.97 -8.58
N GLY A 110 -19.44 4.07 -7.69
CA GLY A 110 -18.61 3.00 -7.13
C GLY A 110 -17.78 3.28 -5.86
N ALA A 111 -17.17 4.46 -5.72
CA ALA A 111 -16.19 4.70 -4.64
C ALA A 111 -16.81 4.72 -3.23
N ALA A 112 -17.92 5.43 -3.03
CA ALA A 112 -18.64 5.44 -1.74
C ALA A 112 -19.19 4.06 -1.36
N GLY A 113 -19.66 3.29 -2.34
CA GLY A 113 -20.12 1.91 -2.14
C GLY A 113 -18.98 0.97 -1.74
N ALA A 114 -17.82 1.09 -2.40
CA ALA A 114 -16.61 0.33 -2.04
C ALA A 114 -16.14 0.64 -0.62
N ARG A 115 -16.11 1.92 -0.23
CA ARG A 115 -15.76 2.33 1.15
C ARG A 115 -16.73 1.78 2.19
N ARG A 116 -18.04 1.83 1.92
CA ARG A 116 -19.06 1.21 2.80
C ARG A 116 -18.86 -0.30 2.93
N ARG A 117 -18.52 -1.00 1.84
CA ARG A 117 -18.18 -2.43 1.92
C ARG A 117 -16.94 -2.66 2.78
N CYS A 118 -15.91 -1.84 2.63
CA CYS A 118 -14.67 -1.95 3.42
C CYS A 118 -14.89 -1.68 4.91
N ALA A 119 -15.74 -0.71 5.24
CA ALA A 119 -16.12 -0.39 6.62
C ALA A 119 -16.94 -1.51 7.30
N ARG A 120 -17.59 -2.39 6.51
CA ARG A 120 -18.32 -3.56 7.02
C ARG A 120 -17.44 -4.80 7.19
N MET A 121 -16.17 -4.75 6.78
CA MET A 121 -15.23 -5.83 7.08
C MET A 121 -14.89 -5.84 8.58
N SER A 122 -14.48 -6.99 9.10
CA SER A 122 -14.15 -7.17 10.52
C SER A 122 -12.77 -7.80 10.65
N PRO A 123 -11.71 -7.04 11.02
CA PRO A 123 -11.71 -5.59 11.24
C PRO A 123 -11.79 -4.80 9.90
N PRO A 124 -12.26 -3.55 9.91
CA PRO A 124 -12.40 -2.75 8.69
C PRO A 124 -11.04 -2.46 8.05
N LEU A 125 -11.02 -2.32 6.72
CA LEU A 125 -9.80 -1.97 5.98
C LEU A 125 -9.49 -0.48 6.16
N GLY A 126 -8.26 -0.17 6.58
CA GLY A 126 -7.79 1.19 6.79
C GLY A 126 -7.71 2.01 5.50
N LEU A 127 -7.70 3.34 5.61
CA LEU A 127 -7.66 4.24 4.47
C LEU A 127 -6.37 4.09 3.65
N ASP A 128 -5.23 3.91 4.32
CA ASP A 128 -3.94 3.68 3.66
C ASP A 128 -3.96 2.40 2.83
N ALA A 129 -4.47 1.32 3.41
CA ALA A 129 -4.64 0.04 2.73
C ALA A 129 -5.60 0.14 1.52
N GLN A 130 -6.71 0.87 1.67
CA GLN A 130 -7.64 1.16 0.56
C GLN A 130 -6.96 1.98 -0.55
N ALA A 131 -6.22 3.02 -0.19
CA ALA A 131 -5.52 3.89 -1.13
C ALA A 131 -4.38 3.16 -1.85
N ALA A 132 -3.65 2.29 -1.16
CA ALA A 132 -2.62 1.44 -1.74
C ALA A 132 -3.20 0.44 -2.74
N TYR A 133 -4.33 -0.21 -2.41
CA TYR A 133 -5.07 -1.08 -3.33
C TYR A 133 -5.58 -0.32 -4.57
N GLU A 134 -6.12 0.87 -4.37
CA GLU A 134 -6.57 1.73 -5.45
C GLU A 134 -5.40 2.15 -6.37
N ALA A 135 -4.25 2.47 -5.77
CA ALA A 135 -3.03 2.80 -6.49
C ALA A 135 -2.46 1.61 -7.26
N SER A 136 -2.50 0.39 -6.71
CA SER A 136 -2.04 -0.82 -7.39
C SER A 136 -2.90 -1.20 -8.59
N LEU A 137 -4.22 -1.03 -8.49
CA LEU A 137 -5.13 -1.22 -9.62
C LEU A 137 -4.81 -0.23 -10.74
N ARG A 138 -4.63 1.06 -10.40
CA ARG A 138 -4.25 2.07 -11.39
C ARG A 138 -2.86 1.81 -11.96
N LEU A 139 -1.93 1.28 -11.18
CA LEU A 139 -0.61 0.88 -11.67
C LEU A 139 -0.74 -0.25 -12.71
N ALA A 140 -1.56 -1.27 -12.46
CA ALA A 140 -1.82 -2.35 -13.43
C ALA A 140 -2.38 -1.79 -14.75
N LEU A 141 -3.40 -0.91 -14.66
CA LEU A 141 -3.98 -0.23 -15.82
C LEU A 141 -2.94 0.66 -16.53
N ALA A 142 -2.11 1.38 -15.76
CA ALA A 142 -1.06 2.23 -16.28
C ALA A 142 0.00 1.42 -17.05
N ARG A 143 0.34 0.24 -16.55
CA ARG A 143 1.25 -0.75 -17.15
C ARG A 143 0.63 -1.51 -18.34
N ARG A 144 -0.66 -1.30 -18.64
CA ARG A 144 -1.41 -2.02 -19.69
C ARG A 144 -1.44 -3.53 -19.45
N GLU A 145 -1.50 -3.90 -18.18
CA GLU A 145 -1.68 -5.29 -17.75
C GLU A 145 -3.15 -5.69 -17.88
N ARG A 146 -3.40 -6.98 -18.08
CA ARG A 146 -4.76 -7.50 -18.26
C ARG A 146 -5.45 -7.80 -16.94
N GLU A 147 -4.70 -7.97 -15.86
CA GLU A 147 -5.18 -8.40 -14.55
C GLU A 147 -4.47 -7.61 -13.45
N HIS A 148 -5.18 -7.37 -12.35
CA HIS A 148 -4.62 -6.78 -11.14
C HIS A 148 -4.14 -7.90 -10.21
N ARG A 149 -2.83 -7.94 -10.00
CA ARG A 149 -2.11 -9.02 -9.32
C ARG A 149 -1.38 -8.54 -8.07
N THR A 150 -0.93 -9.47 -7.22
CA THR A 150 -0.21 -9.21 -5.96
C THR A 150 1.05 -8.38 -6.15
N GLU A 151 1.74 -8.50 -7.29
CA GLU A 151 2.95 -7.73 -7.55
C GLU A 151 2.65 -6.24 -7.71
N HIS A 152 1.50 -5.88 -8.29
CA HIS A 152 1.08 -4.49 -8.37
C HIS A 152 0.80 -3.92 -6.99
N LEU A 153 0.20 -4.71 -6.10
CA LEU A 153 -0.06 -4.33 -4.71
C LEU A 153 1.26 -4.11 -3.96
N ALA A 154 2.21 -5.05 -4.08
CA ALA A 154 3.54 -4.92 -3.50
C ALA A 154 4.26 -3.66 -3.98
N LEU A 155 4.33 -3.45 -5.31
CA LEU A 155 4.96 -2.29 -5.91
C LEU A 155 4.34 -0.97 -5.44
N ALA A 156 3.00 -0.90 -5.34
CA ALA A 156 2.31 0.30 -4.89
C ALA A 156 2.55 0.57 -3.39
N LEU A 157 2.44 -0.45 -2.53
CA LEU A 157 2.71 -0.34 -1.10
C LEU A 157 4.13 0.16 -0.84
N ILE A 158 5.12 -0.50 -1.42
CA ILE A 158 6.55 -0.21 -1.18
C ILE A 158 6.96 1.17 -1.75
N ALA A 159 6.32 1.59 -2.85
CA ALA A 159 6.59 2.89 -3.46
C ALA A 159 5.89 4.06 -2.75
N LEU A 160 4.67 3.87 -2.28
CA LEU A 160 3.82 4.99 -1.83
C LEU A 160 3.61 5.05 -0.33
N ASP A 161 3.52 3.90 0.34
CA ASP A 161 2.85 3.82 1.64
C ASP A 161 3.83 4.03 2.81
N PRO A 162 3.60 5.04 3.67
CA PRO A 162 4.46 5.27 4.83
C PRO A 162 4.44 4.14 5.86
N GLY A 163 3.28 3.48 6.05
CA GLY A 163 3.16 2.35 6.98
C GLY A 163 3.92 1.11 6.49
N ALA A 164 3.82 0.78 5.20
CA ALA A 164 4.62 -0.27 4.59
C ALA A 164 6.12 0.07 4.63
N ALA A 165 6.49 1.33 4.39
CA ALA A 165 7.87 1.78 4.48
C ALA A 165 8.43 1.66 5.90
N TRP A 166 7.64 2.05 6.91
CA TRP A 166 7.99 1.89 8.31
C TRP A 166 8.17 0.41 8.67
N ALA A 167 7.24 -0.46 8.26
CA ALA A 167 7.30 -1.89 8.54
C ALA A 167 8.58 -2.53 7.95
N LEU A 168 8.97 -2.15 6.72
CA LEU A 168 10.23 -2.60 6.11
C LEU A 168 11.48 -2.04 6.82
N SER A 169 11.46 -0.76 7.19
CA SER A 169 12.56 -0.16 7.94
C SER A 169 12.75 -0.86 9.28
N ALA A 170 11.65 -1.27 9.93
CA ALA A 170 11.68 -1.96 11.20
C ALA A 170 12.29 -3.37 11.10
N THR A 171 12.37 -3.97 9.91
CA THR A 171 13.11 -5.23 9.68
C THR A 171 14.57 -5.01 9.26
N GLY A 172 15.00 -3.75 9.10
CA GLY A 172 16.33 -3.40 8.57
C GLY A 172 16.46 -3.57 7.05
N ALA A 173 15.36 -3.81 6.33
CA ALA A 173 15.39 -4.06 4.90
C ALA A 173 15.53 -2.75 4.10
N ASP A 174 16.36 -2.75 3.05
CA ASP A 174 16.42 -1.62 2.12
C ASP A 174 15.22 -1.64 1.17
N ARG A 175 14.24 -0.81 1.49
CA ARG A 175 13.04 -0.58 0.68
C ARG A 175 13.34 -0.25 -0.78
N ARG A 176 14.41 0.49 -1.08
CA ARG A 176 14.75 0.87 -2.46
C ARG A 176 15.26 -0.33 -3.25
N ALA A 177 16.09 -1.17 -2.62
CA ALA A 177 16.59 -2.41 -3.21
C ALA A 177 15.45 -3.38 -3.49
N ILE A 178 14.55 -3.61 -2.52
CA ILE A 178 13.35 -4.43 -2.71
C ILE A 178 12.51 -3.93 -3.89
N LEU A 179 12.27 -2.61 -3.96
CA LEU A 179 11.46 -2.03 -5.03
C LEU A 179 12.10 -2.23 -6.41
N ALA A 180 13.42 -2.09 -6.50
CA ALA A 180 14.17 -2.32 -7.74
C ALA A 180 14.08 -3.78 -8.18
N ASP A 181 14.27 -4.72 -7.25
CA ASP A 181 14.25 -6.16 -7.55
C ASP A 181 12.85 -6.64 -7.94
N LEU A 182 11.80 -6.20 -7.23
CA LEU A 182 10.43 -6.44 -7.64
C LEU A 182 10.12 -5.86 -9.03
N ALA A 183 10.62 -4.66 -9.33
CA ALA A 183 10.42 -4.05 -10.65
C ALA A 183 11.13 -4.84 -11.76
N ALA A 184 12.31 -5.38 -11.48
CA ALA A 184 13.08 -6.20 -12.40
C ALA A 184 12.44 -7.58 -12.61
N ALA A 185 11.96 -8.23 -11.54
CA ALA A 185 11.27 -9.51 -11.58
C ALA A 185 9.91 -9.43 -12.28
N PHE A 186 9.23 -8.28 -12.17
CA PHE A 186 7.90 -8.06 -12.74
C PHE A 186 7.87 -6.86 -13.68
N PRO A 187 8.56 -6.91 -14.84
CA PRO A 187 8.57 -5.81 -15.80
C PRO A 187 7.19 -5.68 -16.47
N PRO A 188 6.81 -4.48 -16.93
CA PRO A 188 5.54 -4.31 -17.64
C PRO A 188 5.58 -5.00 -19.01
N PRO A 189 4.40 -5.32 -19.58
CA PRO A 189 4.30 -6.14 -20.79
C PRO A 189 5.03 -5.50 -21.99
N ARG A 190 5.90 -6.28 -22.63
CA ARG A 190 6.73 -5.85 -23.78
C ARG A 190 6.10 -6.15 -25.15
N ARG A 191 4.97 -6.86 -25.19
CA ARG A 191 4.44 -7.50 -26.40
C ARG A 191 4.04 -6.56 -27.54
N ASN A 192 3.71 -5.28 -27.26
CA ASN A 192 3.22 -4.36 -28.28
C ASN A 192 3.97 -3.01 -28.24
N PRO A 193 4.65 -2.60 -29.33
CA PRO A 193 5.45 -1.38 -29.37
C PRO A 193 4.62 -0.10 -29.22
N LEU A 194 3.39 -0.06 -29.74
CA LEU A 194 2.48 1.08 -29.59
C LEU A 194 2.06 1.25 -28.12
N LEU A 195 1.72 0.16 -27.45
CA LEU A 195 1.40 0.20 -26.02
C LEU A 195 2.61 0.62 -25.18
N ARG A 196 3.83 0.21 -25.56
CA ARG A 196 5.06 0.67 -24.91
C ARG A 196 5.29 2.17 -25.08
N ALA A 197 5.13 2.69 -26.31
CA ALA A 197 5.27 4.12 -26.59
C ALA A 197 4.22 4.93 -25.82
N GLU A 198 2.96 4.49 -25.83
CA GLU A 198 1.87 5.13 -25.11
C GLU A 198 2.13 5.17 -23.60
N ARG A 199 2.59 4.08 -22.99
CA ARG A 199 3.01 4.08 -21.58
C ARG A 199 4.11 5.10 -21.32
N ARG A 200 5.13 5.14 -22.18
CA ARG A 200 6.28 6.05 -22.02
C ARG A 200 5.86 7.51 -22.10
N LEU A 201 4.93 7.86 -22.99
CA LEU A 201 4.37 9.21 -23.12
C LEU A 201 3.49 9.56 -21.91
N ALA A 202 2.60 8.66 -21.51
CA ALA A 202 1.63 8.92 -20.45
C ALA A 202 2.19 8.73 -19.02
N ARG A 203 3.38 8.15 -18.83
CA ARG A 203 3.92 7.79 -17.50
C ARG A 203 3.96 8.96 -16.52
N ARG A 204 4.31 10.16 -17.00
CA ARG A 204 4.40 11.37 -16.16
C ARG A 204 3.03 11.79 -15.64
N ILE A 205 2.01 11.75 -16.50
CA ILE A 205 0.65 12.11 -16.13
C ILE A 205 0.04 11.05 -15.20
N ARG A 206 0.21 9.77 -15.56
CA ARG A 206 -0.36 8.64 -14.81
C ARG A 206 0.22 8.52 -13.40
N HIS A 207 1.55 8.60 -13.23
CA HIS A 207 2.11 8.50 -11.88
C HIS A 207 1.68 9.69 -11.00
N ARG A 208 1.60 10.91 -11.56
CA ARG A 208 1.11 12.09 -10.82
C ARG A 208 -0.34 11.92 -10.39
N ASP A 209 -1.22 11.40 -11.24
CA ASP A 209 -2.61 11.11 -10.86
C ASP A 209 -2.68 10.07 -9.73
N ILE A 210 -1.92 8.98 -9.85
CA ILE A 210 -1.87 7.93 -8.81
C ILE A 210 -1.41 8.51 -7.47
N VAL A 211 -0.28 9.23 -7.45
CA VAL A 211 0.28 9.85 -6.24
C VAL A 211 -0.72 10.87 -5.65
N ARG A 212 -1.26 11.76 -6.48
CA ARG A 212 -2.23 12.77 -6.04
C ARG A 212 -3.48 12.16 -5.40
N ARG A 213 -3.99 11.05 -5.96
CA ARG A 213 -5.15 10.35 -5.40
C ARG A 213 -4.82 9.65 -4.10
N TYR A 214 -3.69 8.95 -4.04
CA TYR A 214 -3.20 8.34 -2.81
C TYR A 214 -3.10 9.38 -1.68
N GLN A 215 -2.40 10.50 -1.93
CA GLN A 215 -2.22 11.58 -0.95
C GLN A 215 -3.54 12.24 -0.57
N ARG A 216 -4.48 12.40 -1.52
CA ARG A 216 -5.82 12.94 -1.22
C ARG A 216 -6.61 12.01 -0.31
N THR A 217 -6.55 10.70 -0.55
CA THR A 217 -7.33 9.71 0.22
C THR A 217 -6.79 9.54 1.63
N THR A 218 -5.45 9.52 1.78
CA THR A 218 -4.78 9.25 3.06
C THR A 218 -4.46 10.51 3.86
N GLY A 219 -4.35 11.66 3.20
CA GLY A 219 -3.77 12.87 3.79
C GLY A 219 -2.26 12.81 4.00
N ARG A 220 -1.59 11.70 3.60
CA ARG A 220 -0.15 11.47 3.83
C ARG A 220 0.65 11.72 2.57
N THR A 221 1.90 12.18 2.75
CA THR A 221 2.86 12.29 1.64
C THR A 221 3.37 10.91 1.25
N ALA A 222 3.25 10.55 -0.03
CA ALA A 222 3.79 9.31 -0.55
C ALA A 222 5.31 9.18 -0.35
N THR A 223 5.77 8.02 0.10
CA THR A 223 7.19 7.76 0.46
C THR A 223 8.16 7.94 -0.71
N SER A 224 7.76 7.54 -1.92
CA SER A 224 8.60 7.62 -3.13
C SER A 224 7.75 7.74 -4.41
N GLY A 225 6.92 8.78 -4.48
CA GLY A 225 6.04 9.06 -5.64
C GLY A 225 6.71 8.99 -7.02
N PRO A 226 7.94 9.52 -7.24
CA PRO A 226 8.63 9.44 -8.52
C PRO A 226 8.97 8.01 -8.97
N ALA A 227 9.12 7.05 -8.05
CA ALA A 227 9.45 5.66 -8.40
C ALA A 227 8.34 5.02 -9.25
N LEU A 228 7.07 5.40 -9.07
CA LEU A 228 5.98 4.92 -9.91
C LEU A 228 6.16 5.27 -11.39
N ALA A 229 6.81 6.40 -11.71
CA ALA A 229 7.06 6.75 -13.11
C ALA A 229 7.97 5.72 -13.79
N ALA A 230 8.95 5.18 -13.07
CA ALA A 230 9.81 4.10 -13.53
C ALA A 230 9.02 2.79 -13.66
N LEU A 231 8.20 2.45 -12.65
CA LEU A 231 7.38 1.23 -12.65
C LEU A 231 6.36 1.14 -13.80
N ILE A 232 5.89 2.29 -14.31
CA ILE A 232 5.00 2.35 -15.48
C ILE A 232 5.78 2.18 -16.80
N GLY A 233 7.00 2.72 -16.85
CA GLY A 233 7.75 2.94 -18.09
C GLY A 233 8.87 1.93 -18.40
N ALA A 234 9.27 1.11 -17.41
CA ALA A 234 10.22 0.00 -17.57
C ALA A 234 9.82 -0.98 -18.69
#